data_AF-A0AAU4MS88-F1
#
_entry.id   AF-A0AAU4MS88-F1
#
_cell.length_a   1.000
_cell.length_b   1.000
_cell.length_c   1.000
_cell.angle_alpha   90.00
_cell.angle_beta   90.00
_cell.angle_gamma   90.00
#
_symmetry.space_group_name_H-M   'P 1'
#
loop_
_entity.id
_entity.type
_entity.pdbx_description
1 polymer ?
#
loop_
_entity_poly.entity_id
_entity_poly.type
_entity_poly.pdbx_seq_one_letter_code
_entity_poly.pdbx_strand_id
1 'polypeptide(L)'
;MTSINLQMDSLQVAATGLIGDFADITVRGSLKDHPDTVAYRLALVAEMVAELQAAVDAERAGGQWPTLQADPESAHEEDVAFYSEHECDCEHCLHGG
;
A
#
# COMPACT_ATOMS: atom_id res chain seq x y z
N MET A 1 -9.32 -14.89 19.44
CA MET A 1 -9.90 -13.99 18.42
C MET A 1 -8.98 -12.79 18.27
N THR A 2 -7.79 -13.05 17.72
CA THR A 2 -6.64 -12.13 17.64
C THR A 2 -5.81 -12.52 16.41
N SER A 3 -6.46 -12.65 15.25
CA SER A 3 -5.85 -13.33 14.09
C SER A 3 -5.83 -12.47 12.84
N ILE A 4 -6.97 -11.93 12.40
CA ILE A 4 -7.03 -11.16 11.14
C ILE A 4 -6.66 -9.69 11.37
N ASN A 5 -7.22 -9.04 12.40
CA ASN A 5 -6.94 -7.62 12.65
C ASN A 5 -5.45 -7.36 12.86
N LEU A 6 -4.76 -8.23 13.63
CA LEU A 6 -3.31 -8.10 13.85
C LEU A 6 -2.48 -8.32 12.57
N GLN A 7 -2.94 -9.21 11.68
CA GLN A 7 -2.28 -9.40 10.38
C GLN A 7 -2.45 -8.17 9.50
N MET A 8 -3.65 -7.59 9.45
CA MET A 8 -3.93 -6.36 8.71
C MET A 8 -3.15 -5.17 9.27
N ASP A 9 -3.11 -5.00 10.60
CA ASP A 9 -2.32 -3.98 11.25
C ASP A 9 -0.83 -4.13 10.90
N SER A 10 -0.31 -5.37 10.93
CA SER A 10 1.07 -5.66 10.56
C SER A 10 1.38 -5.31 9.10
N LEU A 11 0.48 -5.62 8.16
CA LEU A 11 0.64 -5.28 6.75
C LEU A 11 0.58 -3.77 6.51
N GLN A 12 -0.34 -3.08 7.18
CA GLN A 12 -0.46 -1.62 7.09
C GLN A 12 0.81 -0.93 7.59
N VAL A 13 1.37 -1.38 8.72
CA VAL A 13 2.65 -0.88 9.24
C VAL A 13 3.80 -1.17 8.28
N ALA A 14 3.87 -2.38 7.71
CA ALA A 14 4.90 -2.73 6.75
C ALA A 14 4.84 -1.87 5.48
N ALA A 15 3.66 -1.73 4.87
CA ALA A 15 3.45 -0.94 3.66
C ALA A 15 3.79 0.54 3.88
N THR A 16 3.30 1.12 4.98
CA THR A 16 3.61 2.51 5.33
C THR A 16 5.11 2.71 5.58
N GLY A 17 5.76 1.76 6.26
CA GLY A 17 7.20 1.79 6.47
C GLY A 17 7.99 1.80 5.16
N LEU A 18 7.58 0.99 4.17
CA LEU A 18 8.23 0.94 2.86
C LEU A 18 8.13 2.25 2.07
N ILE A 19 7.05 3.02 2.24
CA ILE A 19 6.95 4.37 1.65
C ILE A 19 8.07 5.26 2.21
N GLY A 20 8.30 5.21 3.52
CA GLY A 20 9.41 5.91 4.17
C GLY A 20 10.78 5.42 3.72
N ASP A 21 10.98 4.09 3.66
CA ASP A 21 12.24 3.49 3.20
C ASP A 21 12.56 3.87 1.74
N PHE A 22 11.54 3.94 0.87
CA PHE A 22 11.67 4.39 -0.51
C PHE A 22 12.01 5.89 -0.60
N ALA A 23 11.34 6.73 0.19
CA ALA A 23 11.66 8.16 0.28
C ALA A 23 13.11 8.39 0.74
N ASP A 24 13.59 7.60 1.70
CA ASP A 24 14.95 7.68 2.21
C ASP A 24 16.00 7.40 1.14
N ILE A 25 15.82 6.33 0.34
CA ILE A 25 16.70 6.03 -0.79
C ILE A 25 16.63 7.15 -1.85
N THR A 26 15.43 7.64 -2.15
CA THR A 26 15.22 8.66 -3.19
C THR A 26 15.83 10.02 -2.83
N VAL A 27 15.67 10.45 -1.57
CA VAL A 27 16.11 11.77 -1.11
C VAL A 27 17.54 11.76 -0.60
N ARG A 28 17.94 10.72 0.15
CA ARG A 28 19.26 10.66 0.82
C ARG A 28 20.24 9.71 0.14
N GLY A 29 19.78 8.78 -0.68
CA GLY A 29 20.62 7.75 -1.32
C GLY A 29 20.93 6.54 -0.43
N SER A 30 20.32 6.42 0.76
CA SER A 30 20.54 5.30 1.69
C SER A 30 19.36 5.07 2.63
N LEU A 31 19.24 3.85 3.16
CA LEU A 31 18.28 3.49 4.20
C LEU A 31 18.59 4.19 5.55
N LYS A 32 17.56 4.53 6.31
CA LYS A 32 17.68 4.96 7.72
C LYS A 32 17.59 3.79 8.70
N ASP A 33 16.72 2.83 8.41
CA ASP A 33 16.55 1.61 9.20
C ASP A 33 17.55 0.53 8.77
N HIS A 34 17.75 -0.48 9.63
CA HIS A 34 18.60 -1.62 9.32
C HIS A 34 18.07 -2.40 8.10
N PRO A 35 18.92 -2.85 7.15
CA PRO A 35 18.48 -3.56 5.96
C PRO A 35 17.58 -4.76 6.23
N ASP A 36 17.84 -5.53 7.29
CA ASP A 36 17.00 -6.70 7.65
C ASP A 36 15.57 -6.30 8.06
N THR A 37 15.39 -5.14 8.69
CA THR A 37 14.06 -4.62 9.03
C THR A 37 13.29 -4.27 7.76
N VAL A 38 13.96 -3.61 6.81
CA VAL A 38 13.37 -3.27 5.51
C VAL A 38 13.06 -4.53 4.70
N ALA A 39 13.98 -5.50 4.69
CA ALA A 39 13.79 -6.80 4.04
C ALA A 39 12.59 -7.57 4.61
N TYR A 40 12.40 -7.53 5.93
CA TYR A 40 11.23 -8.13 6.57
C TYR A 40 9.91 -7.47 6.11
N ARG A 41 9.84 -6.14 6.08
CA ARG A 41 8.66 -5.41 5.57
C ARG A 41 8.40 -5.72 4.10
N LEU A 42 9.46 -5.76 3.28
CA LEU A 42 9.38 -6.14 1.86
C LEU A 42 8.79 -7.54 1.68
N ALA A 43 9.23 -8.52 2.48
CA ALA A 43 8.71 -9.88 2.39
C ALA A 43 7.20 -9.96 2.67
N LEU A 44 6.73 -9.27 3.71
CA LEU A 44 5.29 -9.23 4.06
C LEU A 44 4.44 -8.62 2.94
N VAL A 45 4.89 -7.48 2.38
CA VAL A 45 4.14 -6.81 1.31
C VAL A 45 4.22 -7.61 0.01
N ALA A 46 5.34 -8.25 -0.30
CA ALA A 46 5.48 -9.11 -1.48
C ALA A 46 4.53 -10.33 -1.41
N GLU A 47 4.37 -10.94 -0.25
CA GLU A 47 3.41 -12.04 -0.03
C GLU A 47 1.98 -11.56 -0.28
N MET A 48 1.58 -10.43 0.31
CA MET A 48 0.26 -9.82 0.09
C MET A 48 0.01 -9.52 -1.40
N VAL A 49 0.99 -8.96 -2.11
CA VAL A 49 0.88 -8.67 -3.55
C VAL A 49 0.73 -9.96 -4.36
N ALA A 50 1.45 -11.02 -4.01
CA ALA A 50 1.33 -12.31 -4.70
C ALA A 50 -0.08 -12.93 -4.53
N GLU A 51 -0.65 -12.85 -3.32
CA GLU A 51 -2.02 -13.30 -3.07
C GLU A 51 -3.06 -12.47 -3.86
N LEU A 52 -2.92 -11.15 -3.87
CA LEU A 52 -3.79 -10.27 -4.66
C LEU A 52 -3.70 -10.55 -6.15
N GLN A 53 -2.48 -10.76 -6.67
CA GLN A 53 -2.27 -11.09 -8.07
C GLN A 53 -2.97 -12.41 -8.44
N ALA A 54 -2.84 -13.44 -7.60
CA ALA A 54 -3.51 -14.73 -7.81
C ALA A 54 -5.04 -14.58 -7.81
N ALA A 55 -5.59 -13.76 -6.91
CA ALA A 55 -7.03 -13.46 -6.88
C ALA A 55 -7.47 -12.72 -8.15
N VAL A 56 -6.74 -11.68 -8.58
CA VAL A 56 -7.02 -10.93 -9.81
C VAL A 56 -7.04 -11.86 -11.03
N ASP A 57 -6.08 -12.77 -11.14
CA ASP A 57 -6.00 -13.70 -12.26
C ASP A 57 -7.14 -14.72 -12.23
N ALA A 58 -7.53 -15.21 -11.05
CA ALA A 58 -8.69 -16.09 -10.89
C ALA A 58 -10.01 -15.39 -11.30
N GLU A 59 -10.21 -14.14 -10.88
CA GLU A 59 -11.38 -13.34 -11.22
C GLU A 59 -11.47 -13.06 -12.73
N ARG A 60 -10.33 -12.75 -13.36
CA ARG A 60 -10.23 -12.58 -14.82
C ARG A 60 -10.56 -13.86 -15.56
N ALA A 61 -10.04 -15.00 -15.09
CA ALA A 61 -10.33 -16.30 -15.69
C ALA A 61 -11.81 -16.70 -15.53
N GLY A 62 -12.47 -16.26 -14.46
CA GLY A 62 -13.88 -16.50 -14.21
C GLY A 62 -14.83 -15.78 -15.17
N GLY A 63 -14.41 -14.65 -15.76
CA GLY A 63 -15.22 -13.89 -16.73
C GLY A 63 -16.52 -13.32 -16.16
N GLN A 64 -16.64 -13.21 -14.84
CA GLN A 64 -17.85 -12.79 -14.13
C GLN A 64 -18.02 -11.27 -14.06
N TRP A 65 -16.94 -10.52 -14.32
CA TRP A 65 -16.91 -9.07 -14.21
C TRP A 65 -17.34 -8.39 -15.51
N PRO A 66 -18.17 -7.34 -15.45
CA PRO A 66 -18.47 -6.52 -16.61
C PRO A 66 -17.19 -5.83 -17.10
N THR A 67 -17.18 -5.44 -18.37
CA THR A 67 -16.10 -4.58 -18.90
C THR A 67 -15.99 -3.32 -18.06
N LEU A 68 -14.78 -3.04 -17.57
CA LEU A 68 -14.51 -1.80 -16.85
C LEU A 68 -14.84 -0.61 -17.75
N GLN A 69 -15.73 0.26 -17.29
CA GLN A 69 -16.19 1.42 -18.06
C GLN A 69 -15.27 2.64 -17.91
N ALA A 70 -14.58 2.74 -16.77
CA ALA A 70 -13.65 3.83 -16.46
C ALA A 70 -12.21 3.40 -16.76
N ASP A 71 -11.37 4.37 -17.08
CA ASP A 71 -9.92 4.16 -17.17
C ASP A 71 -9.32 4.02 -15.75
N PRO A 72 -8.58 2.93 -15.45
CA PRO A 72 -8.00 2.71 -14.12
C PRO A 72 -7.05 3.84 -13.66
N GLU A 73 -6.30 4.44 -14.58
CA GLU A 73 -5.36 5.52 -14.26
C GLU A 73 -6.13 6.76 -13.81
N SER A 74 -7.13 7.18 -14.60
CA SER A 74 -8.02 8.29 -14.23
C SER A 74 -8.71 8.08 -12.87
N ALA A 75 -9.20 6.86 -12.59
CA ALA A 75 -9.82 6.54 -11.30
C ALA A 75 -8.83 6.65 -10.13
N HIS A 76 -7.58 6.21 -10.33
CA HIS A 76 -6.53 6.35 -9.32
C HIS A 76 -6.15 7.82 -9.10
N GLU A 77 -6.10 8.64 -10.14
CA GLU A 77 -5.85 10.09 -10.02
C GLU A 77 -6.94 10.80 -9.22
N GLU A 78 -8.21 10.42 -9.40
CA GLU A 78 -9.33 10.92 -8.59
C GLU A 78 -9.15 10.57 -7.10
N ASP A 79 -8.74 9.34 -6.78
CA ASP A 79 -8.47 8.90 -5.41
C ASP A 79 -7.28 9.68 -4.80
N VAL A 80 -6.22 9.90 -5.57
CA VAL A 80 -5.07 10.71 -5.14
C VAL A 80 -5.48 12.15 -4.86
N ALA A 81 -6.28 12.75 -5.74
CA ALA A 81 -6.78 14.11 -5.55
C ALA A 81 -7.61 14.20 -4.27
N PHE A 82 -8.57 13.29 -4.09
CA PHE A 82 -9.38 13.19 -2.88
C PHE A 82 -8.53 13.03 -1.61
N TYR A 83 -7.52 12.16 -1.65
CA TYR A 83 -6.60 11.95 -0.53
C TYR A 83 -5.77 13.21 -0.24
N SER A 84 -5.30 13.91 -1.26
CA SER A 84 -4.48 15.12 -1.13
C SER A 84 -5.25 16.35 -0.63
N GLU A 85 -6.56 16.40 -0.89
CA GLU A 85 -7.47 17.46 -0.43
C GLU A 85 -8.08 17.15 0.94
N HIS A 86 -7.79 15.98 1.53
CA HIS A 86 -8.29 15.60 2.85
C HIS A 86 -7.57 16.38 3.95
N GLU A 87 -8.23 17.39 4.50
CA GLU A 87 -7.86 18.01 5.77
C GLU A 87 -8.17 17.05 6.92
N CYS A 88 -7.12 16.49 7.54
CA CYS A 88 -7.23 15.63 8.71
C CYS A 88 -6.53 16.30 9.90
N ASP A 89 -7.33 16.74 10.87
CA ASP A 89 -6.83 17.41 12.08
C ASP A 89 -6.23 16.45 13.13
N CYS A 90 -5.85 15.22 12.75
CA CYS A 90 -5.29 14.26 13.70
C CYS A 90 -3.78 14.46 13.90
N GLU A 91 -3.33 14.31 15.15
CA GLU A 91 -1.94 14.55 15.61
C GLU A 91 -0.86 13.71 14.90
N HIS A 92 -1.27 12.75 14.07
CA HIS A 92 -0.38 11.81 13.38
C HIS A 92 -0.59 11.78 11.86
N CYS A 93 -1.31 12.75 11.29
CA CYS A 93 -1.47 12.83 9.83
C CYS A 93 -0.18 13.29 9.15
N LEU A 94 0.25 12.59 8.10
CA LEU A 94 1.40 12.99 7.28
C LEU A 94 1.14 14.24 6.41
N HIS A 95 -0.13 14.64 6.26
CA HIS A 95 -0.58 15.79 5.45
C HIS A 95 -0.98 17.02 6.27
N GLY A 96 -1.11 16.90 7.60
CA GLY A 96 -1.50 17.99 8.50
C GLY A 96 -0.29 18.55 9.25
N GLY A 97 0.17 19.73 8.84
CA GLY A 97 1.04 20.60 9.63
C GLY A 97 0.28 21.81 10.14
#